data_AF-A0A7K2FJE9-F1
#
_entry.id   AF-A0A7K2FJE9-F1
#
_cell.length_a   1.000
_cell.length_b   1.000
_cell.length_c   1.000
_cell.angle_alpha   90.00
_cell.angle_beta   90.00
_cell.angle_gamma   90.00
#
_symmetry.space_group_name_H-M   'P 1'
#
loop_
_entity.id
_entity.type
_entity.pdbx_description
1 polymer ?
#
loop_
_entity_poly.entity_id
_entity_poly.type
_entity_poly.pdbx_seq_one_letter_code
_entity_poly.pdbx_strand_id
1 'polypeptide(L)'
;MTATAVLVGLLVAPTAAADDPPDATVEPLHMTIRQQAVDIWATGGTEVRSAAETALIGSDQDVIDFLMSYDDQAVQDYRVEAAQLGSMGGENTLAAVRQALTGDERDLVRFLKTGWEEPFHQDQRVLVARAIDAGGPEVQARGRQALAGTVEDIQNFLKTGRDEAQEQDDRVLTAQIVSAGGTQVRASGRLALSGTITDVREFLEVGQYVARSRDEEYATVAELADQADRAGKLAATETKAAEAASAEAVEAAKQAKEAAQKAQQEAEATQNDADKAGRAANRAASAASGAAKAAERAISAANAASRSARIAASAAAQAAAAAVGASNAAANARNAAAAAATDATKADAARKAAVTADNAAKGAEKAAQAADHA
;
A
#
# COMPACT_ATOMS: atom_id res chain seq x y z
N MET A 1 -13.90 2.27 -25.82
CA MET A 1 -13.46 3.19 -26.90
C MET A 1 -13.95 2.61 -28.22
N THR A 2 -14.58 3.44 -29.05
CA THR A 2 -15.27 3.04 -30.29
C THR A 2 -14.27 2.65 -31.36
N ALA A 3 -14.29 1.38 -31.77
CA ALA A 3 -13.46 0.86 -32.86
C ALA A 3 -14.17 1.03 -34.20
N THR A 4 -13.67 1.94 -35.04
CA THR A 4 -14.16 2.16 -36.39
C THR A 4 -13.46 1.18 -37.33
N ALA A 5 -14.19 0.18 -37.82
CA ALA A 5 -13.74 -0.71 -38.89
C ALA A 5 -14.05 -0.06 -40.25
N VAL A 6 -13.03 0.13 -41.09
CA VAL A 6 -13.21 0.57 -42.48
C VAL A 6 -13.17 -0.65 -43.40
N LEU A 7 -14.32 -0.93 -44.02
CA LEU A 7 -14.55 -1.97 -45.01
C LEU A 7 -14.44 -1.32 -46.41
N VAL A 8 -13.53 -1.77 -47.26
CA VAL A 8 -13.42 -1.29 -48.65
C VAL A 8 -14.34 -2.13 -49.53
N GLY A 9 -15.46 -1.54 -49.96
CA GLY A 9 -16.42 -2.16 -50.89
C GLY A 9 -16.22 -1.65 -52.32
N LEU A 10 -15.94 -2.56 -53.25
CA LEU A 10 -15.92 -2.30 -54.69
C LEU A 10 -17.36 -2.39 -55.23
N LEU A 11 -17.93 -1.29 -55.73
CA LEU A 11 -19.24 -1.27 -56.38
C LEU A 11 -19.08 -0.99 -57.89
N VAL A 12 -19.65 -1.88 -58.71
CA VAL A 12 -19.79 -1.70 -60.16
C VAL A 12 -21.28 -1.74 -60.50
N ALA A 13 -21.79 -0.71 -61.18
CA ALA A 13 -22.86 -0.74 -62.23
C ALA A 13 -23.22 0.72 -62.67
N PRO A 14 -24.03 0.93 -63.73
CA PRO A 14 -23.63 1.08 -65.12
C PRO A 14 -23.81 2.53 -65.65
N THR A 15 -23.38 2.71 -66.90
CA THR A 15 -23.34 3.96 -67.67
C THR A 15 -24.72 4.58 -67.97
N ALA A 16 -24.84 5.89 -67.75
CA ALA A 16 -25.80 6.76 -68.43
C ALA A 16 -25.10 8.08 -68.79
N ALA A 17 -25.10 8.40 -70.08
CA ALA A 17 -24.48 9.58 -70.67
C ALA A 17 -25.39 10.81 -70.56
N ALA A 18 -24.81 11.96 -70.23
CA ALA A 18 -25.31 13.29 -70.62
C ALA A 18 -24.16 14.31 -70.56
N ASP A 19 -23.99 15.03 -71.67
CA ASP A 19 -22.97 16.03 -71.96
C ASP A 19 -23.08 17.28 -71.06
N ASP A 20 -22.01 17.55 -70.31
CA ASP A 20 -21.36 18.84 -70.10
C ASP A 20 -20.07 18.55 -69.32
N PRO A 21 -18.88 19.06 -69.70
CA PRO A 21 -17.68 18.84 -68.89
C PRO A 21 -17.76 19.73 -67.65
N PRO A 22 -17.95 19.21 -66.43
CA PRO A 22 -17.55 19.95 -65.24
C PRO A 22 -16.04 20.13 -65.31
N ASP A 23 -15.57 21.32 -64.94
CA ASP A 23 -14.17 21.62 -64.70
C ASP A 23 -13.63 20.65 -63.64
N ALA A 24 -13.09 19.52 -64.10
CA ALA A 24 -12.63 18.41 -63.28
C ALA A 24 -11.15 18.59 -62.97
N THR A 25 -10.82 19.66 -62.27
CA THR A 25 -9.65 19.67 -61.38
C THR A 25 -10.13 19.67 -59.94
N VAL A 26 -11.01 18.73 -59.60
CA VAL A 26 -11.00 18.20 -58.23
C VAL A 26 -10.08 16.99 -58.30
N GLU A 27 -8.78 17.23 -58.09
CA GLU A 27 -7.90 16.13 -57.68
C GLU A 27 -8.61 15.45 -56.49
N PRO A 28 -8.66 14.11 -56.44
CA PRO A 28 -9.01 13.45 -55.20
C PRO A 28 -8.12 14.06 -54.12
N LEU A 29 -8.66 14.41 -52.95
CA LEU A 29 -7.85 14.85 -51.81
C LEU A 29 -6.92 13.68 -51.43
N HIS A 30 -5.80 13.56 -52.12
CA HIS A 30 -4.71 12.67 -51.78
C HIS A 30 -4.10 13.27 -50.53
N MET A 31 -4.31 12.59 -49.41
CA MET A 31 -3.72 13.00 -48.14
C MET A 31 -2.22 13.19 -48.36
N THR A 32 -1.71 14.39 -48.10
CA THR A 32 -0.27 14.64 -48.23
C THR A 32 0.49 13.75 -47.25
N ILE A 33 1.73 13.35 -47.56
CA ILE A 33 2.57 12.56 -46.66
C ILE A 33 2.71 13.20 -45.26
N ARG A 34 2.67 14.54 -45.21
CA ARG A 34 2.68 15.30 -43.94
C ARG A 34 1.36 15.18 -43.20
N GLN A 35 0.23 15.24 -43.89
CA GLN A 35 -1.08 15.00 -43.26
C GLN A 35 -1.18 13.57 -42.72
N GLN A 36 -0.62 12.58 -43.43
CA GLN A 36 -0.51 11.20 -42.94
C GLN A 36 0.34 11.10 -41.67
N ALA A 37 1.50 11.77 -41.62
CA ALA A 37 2.34 11.80 -40.44
C ALA A 37 1.68 12.51 -39.25
N VAL A 38 0.88 13.56 -39.48
CA VAL A 38 0.09 14.24 -38.42
C VAL A 38 -0.99 13.32 -37.86
N ASP A 39 -1.69 12.55 -38.70
CA ASP A 39 -2.72 11.60 -38.25
C ASP A 39 -2.11 10.45 -37.44
N ILE A 40 -0.95 9.95 -37.87
CA ILE A 40 -0.16 8.97 -37.12
C ILE A 40 0.32 9.56 -35.79
N TRP A 41 0.85 10.78 -35.78
CA TRP A 41 1.23 11.46 -34.53
C TRP A 41 0.04 11.60 -33.56
N ALA A 42 -1.13 12.01 -34.06
CA ALA A 42 -2.30 12.20 -33.22
C ALA A 42 -2.74 10.90 -32.51
N THR A 43 -2.58 9.76 -33.18
CA THR A 43 -3.07 8.46 -32.71
C THR A 43 -1.98 7.53 -32.14
N GLY A 44 -0.71 7.83 -32.41
CA GLY A 44 0.43 6.99 -32.04
C GLY A 44 0.79 7.03 -30.56
N GLY A 45 1.56 6.03 -30.12
CA GLY A 45 2.15 5.98 -28.78
C GLY A 45 3.36 6.91 -28.65
N THR A 46 4.07 6.80 -27.53
CA THR A 46 5.14 7.75 -27.18
C THR A 46 6.29 7.73 -28.19
N GLU A 47 6.69 6.55 -28.65
CA GLU A 47 7.81 6.40 -29.59
C GLU A 47 7.41 6.90 -30.99
N VAL A 48 6.23 6.50 -31.48
CA VAL A 48 5.71 6.95 -32.77
C VAL A 48 5.51 8.47 -32.79
N ARG A 49 5.02 9.07 -31.70
CA ARG A 49 4.86 10.53 -31.60
C ARG A 49 6.19 11.27 -31.66
N SER A 50 7.18 10.84 -30.88
CA SER A 50 8.49 11.48 -30.87
C SER A 50 9.17 11.42 -32.25
N ALA A 51 9.02 10.30 -32.95
CA ALA A 51 9.54 10.14 -34.30
C ALA A 51 8.79 11.01 -35.32
N ALA A 52 7.46 11.05 -35.25
CA ALA A 52 6.63 11.88 -36.11
C ALA A 52 6.90 13.38 -35.91
N GLU A 53 7.09 13.85 -34.66
CA GLU A 53 7.45 15.24 -34.36
C GLU A 53 8.76 15.64 -35.03
N THR A 54 9.77 14.76 -34.95
CA THR A 54 11.08 14.98 -35.56
C THR A 54 10.99 15.04 -37.09
N ALA A 55 10.19 14.15 -37.69
CA ALA A 55 9.97 14.13 -39.13
C ALA A 55 9.16 15.33 -39.64
N LEU A 56 8.13 15.75 -38.90
CA LEU A 56 7.23 16.85 -39.28
C LEU A 56 7.92 18.22 -39.29
N ILE A 57 8.94 18.42 -38.44
CA ILE A 57 9.78 19.64 -38.48
C ILE A 57 10.89 19.59 -39.53
N GLY A 58 11.09 18.43 -40.17
CA GLY A 58 12.13 18.16 -41.16
C GLY A 58 11.68 18.32 -42.61
N SER A 59 12.49 17.75 -43.51
CA SER A 59 12.25 17.68 -44.95
C SER A 59 11.17 16.66 -45.31
N ASP A 60 10.70 16.71 -46.56
CA ASP A 60 9.76 15.69 -47.05
C ASP A 60 10.38 14.28 -47.08
N GLN A 61 11.71 14.18 -47.19
CA GLN A 61 12.42 12.91 -47.09
C GLN A 61 12.36 12.36 -45.65
N ASP A 62 12.46 13.21 -44.62
CA ASP A 62 12.36 12.79 -43.22
C ASP A 62 10.95 12.24 -42.91
N VAL A 63 9.92 12.84 -43.51
CA VAL A 63 8.53 12.34 -43.43
C VAL A 63 8.39 11.01 -44.14
N ILE A 64 9.00 10.82 -45.31
CA ILE A 64 9.01 9.53 -46.02
C ILE A 64 9.72 8.46 -45.19
N ASP A 65 10.90 8.75 -44.64
CA ASP A 65 11.68 7.80 -43.84
C ASP A 65 10.94 7.40 -42.56
N PHE A 66 10.24 8.34 -41.92
CA PHE A 66 9.32 8.06 -40.82
C PHE A 66 8.18 7.15 -41.24
N LEU A 67 7.46 7.47 -42.33
CA LEU A 67 6.36 6.63 -42.81
C LEU A 67 6.83 5.23 -43.21
N MET A 68 8.05 5.08 -43.70
CA MET A 68 8.67 3.78 -44.03
C MET A 68 9.07 2.97 -42.81
N SER A 69 9.35 3.62 -41.67
CA SER A 69 9.75 2.96 -40.41
C SER A 69 8.62 2.90 -39.36
N TYR A 70 7.42 3.35 -39.73
CA TYR A 70 6.26 3.42 -38.83
C TYR A 70 5.94 2.09 -38.15
N ASP A 71 5.87 0.99 -38.92
CA ASP A 71 5.49 -0.33 -38.39
C ASP A 71 6.49 -0.78 -37.29
N ASP A 72 7.79 -0.58 -37.49
CA ASP A 72 8.82 -0.93 -36.50
C ASP A 72 8.70 -0.10 -35.21
N GLN A 73 8.31 1.18 -35.32
CA GLN A 73 8.11 2.09 -34.20
C GLN A 73 6.81 1.76 -33.45
N ALA A 74 5.72 1.49 -34.17
CA ALA A 74 4.43 1.09 -33.61
C ALA A 74 4.53 -0.21 -32.81
N VAL A 75 5.34 -1.17 -33.27
CA VAL A 75 5.63 -2.40 -32.53
C VAL A 75 6.29 -2.11 -31.17
N GLN A 76 7.17 -1.11 -31.06
CA GLN A 76 7.75 -0.77 -29.76
C GLN A 76 6.72 -0.19 -28.80
N ASP A 77 5.82 0.67 -29.30
CA ASP A 77 4.71 1.19 -28.50
C ASP A 77 3.80 0.06 -27.98
N TYR A 78 3.44 -0.92 -28.83
CA TYR A 78 2.67 -2.09 -28.41
C TYR A 78 3.40 -2.95 -27.36
N ARG A 79 4.73 -3.07 -27.46
CA ARG A 79 5.53 -3.81 -26.46
C ARG A 79 5.54 -3.09 -25.11
N VAL A 80 5.63 -1.77 -25.12
CA VAL A 80 5.52 -0.94 -23.90
C VAL A 80 4.12 -1.10 -23.29
N GLU A 81 3.06 -1.03 -24.09
CA GLU A 81 1.68 -1.21 -23.63
C GLU A 81 1.46 -2.61 -23.03
N ALA A 82 1.94 -3.67 -23.69
CA ALA A 82 1.86 -5.03 -23.18
C ALA A 82 2.64 -5.21 -21.87
N ALA A 83 3.81 -4.59 -21.75
CA ALA A 83 4.59 -4.61 -20.51
C ALA A 83 3.87 -3.89 -19.35
N GLN A 84 3.25 -2.74 -19.62
CA GLN A 84 2.42 -2.03 -18.65
C GLN A 84 1.22 -2.88 -18.21
N LEU A 85 0.54 -3.53 -19.14
CA LEU A 85 -0.57 -4.44 -18.84
C LEU A 85 -0.13 -5.61 -17.95
N GLY A 86 1.03 -6.21 -18.26
CA GLY A 86 1.63 -7.26 -17.44
C GLY A 86 1.96 -6.82 -16.01
N SER A 87 2.31 -5.54 -15.81
CA SER A 87 2.58 -4.99 -14.47
C SER A 87 1.33 -4.78 -13.60
N MET A 88 0.15 -4.64 -14.23
CA MET A 88 -1.11 -4.43 -13.53
C MET A 88 -1.84 -5.75 -13.22
N GLY A 89 -1.52 -6.81 -13.97
CA GLY A 89 -2.10 -8.15 -13.81
C GLY A 89 -1.36 -9.05 -12.82
N GLY A 90 -1.84 -10.28 -12.69
CA GLY A 90 -1.19 -11.34 -11.93
C GLY A 90 -0.36 -12.27 -12.81
N GLU A 91 -0.10 -13.47 -12.30
CA GLU A 91 0.79 -14.44 -12.94
C GLU A 91 0.25 -14.93 -14.30
N ASN A 92 -1.07 -15.12 -14.43
CA ASN A 92 -1.67 -15.55 -15.69
C ASN A 92 -1.55 -14.45 -16.75
N THR A 93 -1.83 -13.20 -16.38
CA THR A 93 -1.68 -12.04 -17.27
C THR A 93 -0.23 -11.88 -17.71
N LEU A 94 0.73 -11.98 -16.79
CA LEU A 94 2.15 -11.87 -17.10
C LEU A 94 2.64 -12.99 -18.03
N ALA A 95 2.16 -14.22 -17.83
CA ALA A 95 2.47 -15.34 -18.72
C ALA A 95 1.92 -15.09 -20.14
N ALA A 96 0.67 -14.61 -20.26
CA ALA A 96 0.06 -14.30 -21.53
C ALA A 96 0.76 -13.13 -22.25
N VAL A 97 1.17 -12.09 -21.52
CA VAL A 97 2.00 -10.99 -22.06
C VAL A 97 3.32 -11.51 -22.60
N ARG A 98 4.04 -12.36 -21.86
CA ARG A 98 5.32 -12.93 -22.32
C ARG A 98 5.14 -13.73 -23.60
N GLN A 99 4.07 -14.51 -23.70
CA GLN A 99 3.76 -15.25 -24.91
C GLN A 99 3.48 -14.30 -26.09
N ALA A 100 2.68 -13.26 -25.88
CA ALA A 100 2.39 -12.25 -26.91
C ALA A 100 3.65 -11.52 -27.39
N LEU A 101 4.59 -11.21 -26.49
CA LEU A 101 5.87 -10.56 -26.82
C LEU A 101 6.84 -11.46 -27.61
N THR A 102 6.64 -12.79 -27.61
CA THR A 102 7.40 -13.72 -28.45
C THR A 102 6.80 -13.94 -29.83
N GLY A 103 5.53 -13.54 -30.02
CA GLY A 103 4.81 -13.66 -31.28
C GLY A 103 5.16 -12.57 -32.29
N ASP A 104 4.46 -12.59 -33.43
CA ASP A 104 4.54 -11.50 -34.40
C ASP A 104 3.69 -10.29 -33.95
N GLU A 105 3.80 -9.18 -34.67
CA GLU A 105 3.03 -7.96 -34.39
C GLU A 105 1.51 -8.22 -34.35
N ARG A 106 0.99 -9.07 -35.25
CA ARG A 106 -0.44 -9.34 -35.35
C ARG A 106 -0.96 -10.07 -34.11
N ASP A 107 -0.15 -10.97 -33.56
CA ASP A 107 -0.46 -11.67 -32.32
C ASP A 107 -0.41 -10.71 -31.12
N LEU A 108 0.56 -9.79 -31.07
CA LEU A 108 0.65 -8.76 -30.03
C LEU A 108 -0.57 -7.82 -30.05
N VAL A 109 -0.97 -7.34 -31.23
CA VAL A 109 -2.16 -6.48 -31.40
C VAL A 109 -3.44 -7.23 -31.03
N ARG A 110 -3.59 -8.49 -31.43
CA ARG A 110 -4.76 -9.32 -31.06
C ARG A 110 -4.83 -9.51 -29.54
N PHE A 111 -3.69 -9.74 -28.91
CA PHE A 111 -3.58 -9.85 -27.46
C PHE A 111 -4.02 -8.56 -26.77
N LEU A 112 -3.46 -7.41 -27.16
CA LEU A 112 -3.81 -6.10 -26.58
C LEU A 112 -5.30 -5.75 -26.76
N LYS A 113 -5.91 -6.20 -27.86
CA LYS A 113 -7.32 -5.92 -28.12
C LYS A 113 -8.29 -6.67 -27.20
N THR A 114 -8.06 -7.96 -26.96
CA THR A 114 -9.00 -8.83 -26.20
C THR A 114 -8.33 -10.02 -25.51
N GLY A 115 -7.14 -10.46 -25.96
CA GLY A 115 -6.50 -11.67 -25.44
C GLY A 115 -6.01 -11.57 -23.99
N TRP A 116 -5.94 -10.36 -23.42
CA TRP A 116 -5.58 -10.14 -22.03
C TRP A 116 -6.72 -10.33 -21.04
N GLU A 117 -7.98 -10.27 -21.48
CA GLU A 117 -9.15 -10.22 -20.59
C GLU A 117 -9.29 -11.51 -19.77
N GLU A 118 -9.25 -12.66 -20.42
CA GLU A 118 -9.37 -13.96 -19.76
C GLU A 118 -8.27 -14.23 -18.71
N PRO A 119 -6.95 -14.11 -19.03
CA PRO A 119 -5.92 -14.33 -18.01
C PRO A 119 -6.01 -13.31 -16.86
N PHE A 120 -6.44 -12.08 -17.13
CA PHE A 120 -6.71 -11.09 -16.09
C PHE A 120 -7.87 -11.50 -15.19
N HIS A 121 -8.96 -12.03 -15.75
CA HIS A 121 -10.08 -12.55 -14.96
C HIS A 121 -9.70 -13.76 -14.12
N GLN A 122 -8.81 -14.63 -14.62
CA GLN A 122 -8.27 -15.73 -13.82
C GLN A 122 -7.45 -15.23 -12.64
N ASP A 123 -6.62 -14.19 -12.83
CA ASP A 123 -5.90 -13.57 -11.73
C ASP A 123 -6.85 -12.97 -10.68
N GLN A 124 -7.95 -12.34 -11.11
CA GLN A 124 -8.98 -11.81 -10.20
C GLN A 124 -9.68 -12.93 -9.41
N ARG A 125 -10.00 -14.07 -10.03
CA ARG A 125 -10.56 -15.25 -9.33
C ARG A 125 -9.61 -15.75 -8.24
N VAL A 126 -8.30 -15.78 -8.52
CA VAL A 126 -7.27 -16.14 -7.54
C VAL A 126 -7.24 -15.15 -6.37
N LEU A 127 -7.35 -13.84 -6.63
CA LEU A 127 -7.42 -12.84 -5.56
C LEU A 127 -8.64 -13.04 -4.67
N VAL A 128 -9.81 -13.35 -5.24
CA VAL A 128 -11.02 -13.67 -4.46
C VAL A 128 -10.83 -14.95 -3.65
N ALA A 129 -10.26 -16.00 -4.24
CA ALA A 129 -9.99 -17.24 -3.51
C ALA A 129 -9.07 -17.03 -2.31
N ARG A 130 -8.01 -16.20 -2.45
CA ARG A 130 -7.13 -15.81 -1.35
C ARG A 130 -7.87 -15.01 -0.27
N ALA A 131 -8.77 -14.12 -0.67
CA ALA A 131 -9.60 -13.36 0.28
C ALA A 131 -10.55 -14.28 1.07
N ILE A 132 -11.11 -15.31 0.44
CA ILE A 132 -11.93 -16.33 1.12
C ILE A 132 -11.09 -17.11 2.13
N ASP A 133 -9.89 -17.55 1.76
CA ASP A 133 -9.02 -18.35 2.63
C ASP A 133 -8.58 -17.60 3.90
N ALA A 134 -8.22 -16.32 3.75
CA ALA A 134 -7.78 -15.47 4.86
C ALA A 134 -8.93 -14.77 5.62
N GLY A 135 -10.12 -14.71 5.01
CA GLY A 135 -11.24 -13.89 5.48
C GLY A 135 -12.11 -14.54 6.54
N GLY A 136 -12.84 -13.70 7.27
CA GLY A 136 -13.87 -14.13 8.20
C GLY A 136 -15.13 -14.68 7.51
N PRO A 137 -16.13 -15.12 8.29
CA PRO A 137 -17.33 -15.76 7.76
C PRO A 137 -18.08 -14.95 6.68
N GLU A 138 -18.21 -13.63 6.84
CA GLU A 138 -18.89 -12.77 5.86
C GLU A 138 -18.05 -12.61 4.59
N VAL A 139 -16.73 -12.39 4.72
CA VAL A 139 -15.81 -12.33 3.56
C VAL A 139 -15.86 -13.64 2.77
N GLN A 140 -15.90 -14.79 3.45
CA GLN A 140 -16.03 -16.10 2.83
C GLN A 140 -17.37 -16.25 2.08
N ALA A 141 -18.48 -15.84 2.70
CA ALA A 141 -19.80 -15.93 2.10
C ALA A 141 -19.90 -15.09 0.82
N ARG A 142 -19.54 -13.80 0.91
CA ARG A 142 -19.60 -12.88 -0.24
C ARG A 142 -18.59 -13.23 -1.32
N GLY A 143 -17.39 -13.68 -0.95
CA GLY A 143 -16.38 -14.16 -1.91
C GLY A 143 -16.87 -15.37 -2.70
N ARG A 144 -17.50 -16.36 -2.04
CA ARG A 144 -18.09 -17.52 -2.74
C ARG A 144 -19.23 -17.11 -3.67
N GLN A 145 -20.06 -16.17 -3.24
CA GLN A 145 -21.12 -15.62 -4.08
C GLN A 145 -20.55 -14.94 -5.33
N ALA A 146 -19.50 -14.13 -5.18
CA ALA A 146 -18.83 -13.47 -6.29
C ALA A 146 -18.21 -14.48 -7.28
N LEU A 147 -17.54 -15.53 -6.79
CA LEU A 147 -16.98 -16.58 -7.65
C LEU A 147 -18.04 -17.37 -8.43
N ALA A 148 -19.24 -17.51 -7.88
CA ALA A 148 -20.37 -18.18 -8.53
C ALA A 148 -21.13 -17.28 -9.52
N GLY A 149 -20.83 -15.98 -9.52
CA GLY A 149 -21.46 -14.97 -10.37
C GLY A 149 -20.69 -14.67 -11.66
N THR A 150 -20.90 -13.45 -12.15
CA THR A 150 -20.28 -12.90 -13.35
C THR A 150 -18.90 -12.31 -13.06
N VAL A 151 -18.16 -11.94 -14.12
CA VAL A 151 -16.92 -11.16 -13.99
C VAL A 151 -17.16 -9.84 -13.25
N GLU A 152 -18.30 -9.20 -13.48
CA GLU A 152 -18.68 -7.96 -12.81
C GLU A 152 -18.88 -8.19 -11.30
N ASP A 153 -19.44 -9.32 -10.88
CA ASP A 153 -19.58 -9.68 -9.46
C ASP A 153 -18.22 -9.87 -8.78
N ILE A 154 -17.25 -10.49 -9.47
CA ILE A 154 -15.86 -10.62 -9.00
C ILE A 154 -15.22 -9.25 -8.83
N GLN A 155 -15.37 -8.38 -9.82
CA GLN A 155 -14.79 -7.02 -9.79
C GLN A 155 -15.42 -6.17 -8.69
N ASN A 156 -16.74 -6.23 -8.51
CA ASN A 156 -17.45 -5.50 -7.46
C ASN A 156 -17.02 -5.98 -6.06
N PHE A 157 -16.87 -7.28 -5.87
CA PHE A 157 -16.34 -7.81 -4.61
C PHE A 157 -14.91 -7.33 -4.34
N LEU A 158 -14.01 -7.38 -5.33
CA LEU A 158 -12.62 -6.92 -5.15
C LEU A 158 -12.53 -5.41 -4.93
N LYS A 159 -13.44 -4.63 -5.52
CA LYS A 159 -13.42 -3.16 -5.45
C LYS A 159 -13.95 -2.63 -4.12
N THR A 160 -15.07 -3.16 -3.62
CA THR A 160 -15.70 -2.68 -2.37
C THR A 160 -16.23 -3.80 -1.49
N GLY A 161 -16.79 -4.86 -2.07
CA GLY A 161 -17.52 -5.88 -1.31
C GLY A 161 -16.67 -6.64 -0.29
N ARG A 162 -15.36 -6.83 -0.54
CA ARG A 162 -14.42 -7.46 0.40
C ARG A 162 -14.26 -6.61 1.65
N ASP A 163 -14.03 -5.31 1.49
CA ASP A 163 -13.75 -4.43 2.61
C ASP A 163 -15.01 -4.30 3.48
N GLU A 164 -16.19 -4.12 2.88
CA GLU A 164 -17.49 -4.12 3.57
C GLU A 164 -17.74 -5.41 4.38
N ALA A 165 -17.44 -6.57 3.78
CA ALA A 165 -17.57 -7.85 4.45
C ALA A 165 -16.62 -7.97 5.64
N GLN A 166 -15.38 -7.51 5.48
CA GLN A 166 -14.40 -7.48 6.57
C GLN A 166 -14.86 -6.55 7.71
N GLU A 167 -15.47 -5.41 7.40
CA GLU A 167 -16.01 -4.53 8.44
C GLU A 167 -17.09 -5.21 9.27
N GLN A 168 -17.95 -6.00 8.62
CA GLN A 168 -18.98 -6.76 9.29
C GLN A 168 -18.38 -7.85 10.18
N ASP A 169 -17.40 -8.60 9.68
CA ASP A 169 -16.66 -9.61 10.46
C ASP A 169 -15.97 -8.98 11.68
N ASP A 170 -15.29 -7.84 11.51
CA ASP A 170 -14.60 -7.11 12.59
C ASP A 170 -15.58 -6.66 13.69
N ARG A 171 -16.75 -6.14 13.30
CA ARG A 171 -17.81 -5.73 14.24
C ARG A 171 -18.39 -6.94 14.98
N VAL A 172 -18.62 -8.05 14.30
CA VAL A 172 -19.11 -9.29 14.92
C VAL A 172 -18.09 -9.82 15.93
N LEU A 173 -16.81 -9.89 15.55
CA LEU A 173 -15.73 -10.33 16.45
C LEU A 173 -15.63 -9.42 17.68
N THR A 174 -15.72 -8.11 17.49
CA THR A 174 -15.73 -7.14 18.59
C THR A 174 -16.90 -7.36 19.54
N ALA A 175 -18.11 -7.59 19.01
CA ALA A 175 -19.29 -7.88 19.82
C ALA A 175 -19.13 -9.18 20.63
N GLN A 176 -18.51 -10.22 20.06
CA GLN A 176 -18.18 -11.46 20.78
C GLN A 176 -17.19 -11.21 21.93
N ILE A 177 -16.13 -10.45 21.69
CA ILE A 177 -15.14 -10.05 22.71
C ILE A 177 -15.81 -9.26 23.83
N VAL A 178 -16.69 -8.30 23.50
CA VAL A 178 -17.47 -7.54 24.49
C VAL A 178 -18.35 -8.46 25.33
N SER A 179 -19.05 -9.41 24.71
CA SER A 179 -19.93 -10.32 25.45
C SER A 179 -19.17 -11.16 26.49
N ALA A 180 -18.00 -11.68 26.10
CA ALA A 180 -17.16 -12.53 26.95
C ALA A 180 -16.21 -11.76 27.90
N GLY A 181 -15.96 -10.48 27.64
CA GLY A 181 -14.96 -9.67 28.35
C GLY A 181 -15.39 -9.19 29.74
N GLY A 182 -14.41 -8.71 30.53
CA GLY A 182 -14.62 -8.05 31.81
C GLY A 182 -15.17 -6.62 31.65
N THR A 183 -15.21 -5.87 32.75
CA THR A 183 -15.85 -4.54 32.80
C THR A 183 -15.21 -3.54 31.84
N GLN A 184 -13.88 -3.50 31.79
CA GLN A 184 -13.10 -2.60 30.94
C GLN A 184 -13.14 -3.05 29.48
N VAL A 185 -12.98 -4.34 29.19
CA VAL A 185 -13.12 -4.89 27.82
C VAL A 185 -14.52 -4.58 27.27
N ARG A 186 -15.57 -4.72 28.08
CA ARG A 186 -16.95 -4.35 27.71
C ARG A 186 -17.11 -2.87 27.41
N ALA A 187 -16.57 -2.00 28.27
CA ALA A 187 -16.69 -0.56 28.09
C ALA A 187 -15.94 -0.09 26.83
N SER A 188 -14.67 -0.47 26.68
CA SER A 188 -13.84 -0.11 25.52
C SER A 188 -14.39 -0.68 24.22
N GLY A 189 -14.83 -1.94 24.19
CA GLY A 189 -15.38 -2.54 22.97
C GLY A 189 -16.74 -1.94 22.57
N ARG A 190 -17.59 -1.52 23.52
CA ARG A 190 -18.83 -0.79 23.21
C ARG A 190 -18.55 0.59 22.63
N LEU A 191 -17.54 1.29 23.16
CA LEU A 191 -17.09 2.57 22.61
C LEU A 191 -16.61 2.40 21.16
N ALA A 192 -15.77 1.40 20.91
CA ALA A 192 -15.29 1.09 19.56
C ALA A 192 -16.44 0.77 18.59
N LEU A 193 -17.42 -0.04 19.01
CA LEU A 193 -18.61 -0.37 18.21
C LEU A 193 -19.48 0.85 17.86
N SER A 194 -19.52 1.86 18.74
CA SER A 194 -20.25 3.12 18.50
C SER A 194 -19.52 4.09 17.57
N GLY A 195 -18.25 3.80 17.23
CA GLY A 195 -17.41 4.62 16.37
C GLY A 195 -17.33 4.12 14.92
N THR A 196 -16.27 4.57 14.26
CA THR A 196 -15.89 4.20 12.90
C THR A 196 -15.28 2.80 12.85
N ILE A 197 -15.11 2.25 11.64
CA ILE A 197 -14.41 0.96 11.50
C ILE A 197 -12.96 1.03 11.97
N THR A 198 -12.31 2.21 11.89
CA THR A 198 -10.96 2.42 12.42
C THR A 198 -10.92 2.18 13.93
N ASP A 199 -11.93 2.66 14.67
CA ASP A 199 -12.01 2.48 16.12
C ASP A 199 -12.21 1.00 16.48
N VAL A 200 -13.03 0.28 15.69
CA VAL A 200 -13.24 -1.18 15.85
C VAL A 200 -11.93 -1.93 15.62
N ARG A 201 -11.20 -1.62 14.54
CA ARG A 201 -9.91 -2.27 14.22
C ARG A 201 -8.83 -1.95 15.25
N GLU A 202 -8.73 -0.70 15.69
CA GLU A 202 -7.79 -0.31 16.77
C GLU A 202 -8.11 -1.06 18.07
N PHE A 203 -9.39 -1.24 18.40
CA PHE A 203 -9.78 -2.05 19.53
C PHE A 203 -9.38 -3.52 19.37
N LEU A 204 -9.63 -4.13 18.20
CA LEU A 204 -9.25 -5.52 17.95
C LEU A 204 -7.73 -5.75 17.99
N GLU A 205 -6.97 -4.80 17.46
CA GLU A 205 -5.50 -4.88 17.36
C GLU A 205 -4.83 -4.63 18.72
N VAL A 206 -5.25 -3.60 19.46
CA VAL A 206 -4.57 -3.15 20.68
C VAL A 206 -5.54 -2.97 21.85
N GLY A 207 -6.68 -2.31 21.62
CA GLY A 207 -7.57 -1.87 22.70
C GLY A 207 -8.11 -2.99 23.58
N GLN A 208 -8.42 -4.16 23.01
CA GLN A 208 -8.90 -5.32 23.77
C GLN A 208 -7.86 -5.86 24.75
N TYR A 209 -6.58 -5.79 24.41
CA TYR A 209 -5.50 -6.32 25.25
C TYR A 209 -5.16 -5.34 26.36
N VAL A 210 -5.21 -4.03 26.09
CA VAL A 210 -5.09 -2.98 27.13
C VAL A 210 -6.28 -3.05 28.09
N ALA A 211 -7.49 -3.18 27.56
CA ALA A 211 -8.69 -3.31 28.39
C ALA A 211 -8.70 -4.62 29.19
N ARG A 212 -8.20 -5.72 28.62
CA ARG A 212 -8.05 -6.99 29.34
C ARG A 212 -6.97 -6.89 30.40
N SER A 213 -5.84 -6.24 30.11
CA SER A 213 -4.81 -5.92 31.10
C SER A 213 -5.41 -5.12 32.24
N ARG A 214 -6.32 -4.17 31.99
CA ARG A 214 -7.04 -3.39 33.03
C ARG A 214 -8.10 -4.16 33.80
N ASP A 215 -8.82 -5.06 33.13
CA ASP A 215 -9.73 -6.01 33.79
C ASP A 215 -8.94 -6.98 34.67
N GLU A 216 -7.76 -7.35 34.19
CA GLU A 216 -6.78 -8.08 34.95
C GLU A 216 -6.26 -7.21 36.08
N GLU A 217 -5.91 -5.90 35.89
CA GLU A 217 -5.39 -4.79 36.76
C GLU A 217 -6.28 -4.45 37.98
N TYR A 218 -7.05 -5.43 38.42
CA TYR A 218 -6.85 -6.01 39.76
C TYR A 218 -5.56 -6.88 39.88
N ALA A 219 -4.71 -6.86 38.85
CA ALA A 219 -3.45 -7.53 38.61
C ALA A 219 -2.32 -6.61 39.07
N THR A 220 -1.20 -7.23 39.41
CA THR A 220 -0.27 -6.67 40.36
C THR A 220 0.57 -5.55 39.75
N VAL A 221 0.97 -4.56 40.57
CA VAL A 221 1.92 -3.49 40.21
C VAL A 221 3.20 -4.02 39.53
N ALA A 222 3.53 -5.30 39.76
CA ALA A 222 4.64 -6.03 39.14
C ALA A 222 4.48 -6.21 37.63
N GLU A 223 3.28 -6.57 37.16
CA GLU A 223 3.03 -6.87 35.74
C GLU A 223 3.07 -5.59 34.89
N LEU A 224 2.68 -4.45 35.47
CA LEU A 224 2.78 -3.13 34.86
C LEU A 224 4.23 -2.66 34.72
N ALA A 225 5.08 -2.98 35.71
CA ALA A 225 6.51 -2.67 35.65
C ALA A 225 7.21 -3.51 34.57
N ASP A 226 6.91 -4.81 34.49
CA ASP A 226 7.41 -5.71 33.43
C ASP A 226 6.96 -5.26 32.03
N GLN A 227 5.75 -4.72 31.91
CA GLN A 227 5.25 -4.18 30.65
C GLN A 227 5.98 -2.90 30.25
N ALA A 228 6.23 -2.00 31.21
CA ALA A 228 7.01 -0.78 30.98
C ALA A 228 8.45 -1.10 30.57
N ASP A 229 9.08 -2.09 31.20
CA ASP A 229 10.43 -2.56 30.85
C ASP A 229 10.49 -3.13 29.42
N ARG A 230 9.59 -4.06 29.08
CA ARG A 230 9.53 -4.65 27.73
C ARG A 230 9.25 -3.61 26.65
N ALA A 231 8.36 -2.66 26.93
CA ALA A 231 8.09 -1.54 26.01
C ALA A 231 9.31 -0.62 25.86
N GLY A 232 10.05 -0.35 26.93
CA GLY A 232 11.30 0.40 26.92
C GLY A 232 12.39 -0.29 26.09
N LYS A 233 12.58 -1.61 26.28
CA LYS A 233 13.54 -2.42 25.50
C LYS A 233 13.20 -2.44 24.02
N LEU A 234 11.91 -2.60 23.68
CA LEU A 234 11.45 -2.51 22.29
C LEU A 234 11.71 -1.13 21.70
N ALA A 235 11.37 -0.05 22.42
CA ALA A 235 11.63 1.32 21.97
C ALA A 235 13.13 1.58 21.72
N ALA A 236 14.01 1.04 22.57
CA ALA A 236 15.46 1.14 22.38
C ALA A 236 15.94 0.38 21.13
N THR A 237 15.41 -0.81 20.88
CA THR A 237 15.70 -1.59 19.67
C THR A 237 15.24 -0.87 18.39
N GLU A 238 14.00 -0.37 18.37
CA GLU A 238 13.47 0.38 17.23
C GLU A 238 14.23 1.69 16.98
N THR A 239 14.69 2.35 18.04
CA THR A 239 15.54 3.55 17.93
C THR A 239 16.87 3.21 17.26
N LYS A 240 17.53 2.12 17.66
CA LYS A 240 18.77 1.66 17.00
C LYS A 240 18.55 1.28 15.54
N ALA A 241 17.41 0.65 15.22
CA ALA A 241 17.04 0.33 13.84
C ALA A 241 16.84 1.60 12.99
N ALA A 242 16.19 2.63 13.57
CA ALA A 242 16.03 3.92 12.92
C ALA A 242 17.37 4.65 12.69
N GLU A 243 18.29 4.61 13.67
CA GLU A 243 19.65 5.14 13.52
C GLU A 243 20.41 4.45 12.37
N ALA A 244 20.35 3.11 12.31
CA ALA A 244 21.01 2.35 11.26
C ALA A 244 20.43 2.65 9.86
N ALA A 245 19.09 2.69 9.73
CA ALA A 245 18.42 3.02 8.47
C ALA A 245 18.71 4.47 8.03
N SER A 246 18.79 5.40 8.98
CA SER A 246 19.19 6.79 8.72
C SER A 246 20.62 6.87 8.17
N ALA A 247 21.56 6.15 8.77
CA ALA A 247 22.94 6.08 8.28
C ALA A 247 23.03 5.50 6.86
N GLU A 248 22.27 4.43 6.56
CA GLU A 248 22.17 3.87 5.20
C GLU A 248 21.62 4.90 4.20
N ALA A 249 20.57 5.64 4.58
CA ALA A 249 19.99 6.67 3.73
C ALA A 249 20.96 7.81 3.44
N VAL A 250 21.76 8.24 4.43
CA VAL A 250 22.79 9.27 4.25
C VAL A 250 23.87 8.80 3.27
N GLU A 251 24.33 7.55 3.39
CA GLU A 251 25.35 7.01 2.47
C GLU A 251 24.79 6.81 1.05
N ALA A 252 23.56 6.31 0.91
CA ALA A 252 22.89 6.18 -0.39
C ALA A 252 22.70 7.55 -1.07
N ALA A 253 22.34 8.59 -0.32
CA ALA A 253 22.23 9.95 -0.83
C ALA A 253 23.59 10.50 -1.30
N LYS A 254 24.67 10.20 -0.57
CA LYS A 254 26.04 10.55 -0.98
C LYS A 254 26.44 9.86 -2.28
N GLN A 255 26.18 8.56 -2.42
CA GLN A 255 26.45 7.80 -3.64
C GLN A 255 25.62 8.31 -4.84
N ALA A 256 24.35 8.65 -4.62
CA ALA A 256 23.52 9.26 -5.66
C ALA A 256 24.07 10.60 -6.13
N LYS A 257 24.58 11.43 -5.21
CA LYS A 257 25.24 12.70 -5.54
C LYS A 257 26.52 12.47 -6.36
N GLU A 258 27.37 11.51 -5.96
CA GLU A 258 28.59 11.15 -6.71
C GLU A 258 28.26 10.61 -8.10
N ALA A 259 27.23 9.76 -8.22
CA ALA A 259 26.77 9.22 -9.50
C ALA A 259 26.22 10.31 -10.43
N ALA A 260 25.49 11.29 -9.89
CA ALA A 260 25.00 12.44 -10.64
C ALA A 260 26.16 13.33 -11.14
N GLN A 261 27.15 13.60 -10.29
CA GLN A 261 28.35 14.36 -10.67
C GLN A 261 29.14 13.65 -11.78
N LYS A 262 29.30 12.33 -11.66
CA LYS A 262 29.98 11.53 -12.69
C LYS A 262 29.21 11.51 -14.00
N ALA A 263 27.88 11.36 -13.93
CA ALA A 263 27.04 11.37 -15.12
C ALA A 263 27.10 12.73 -15.84
N GLN A 264 27.15 13.84 -15.09
CA GLN A 264 27.36 15.16 -15.64
C GLN A 264 28.70 15.27 -16.38
N GLN A 265 29.81 14.84 -15.74
CA GLN A 265 31.14 14.86 -16.36
C GLN A 265 31.22 13.99 -17.62
N GLU A 266 30.61 12.80 -17.60
CA GLU A 266 30.57 11.90 -18.76
C GLU A 266 29.75 12.50 -19.91
N ALA A 267 28.61 13.14 -19.60
CA ALA A 267 27.78 13.82 -20.61
C ALA A 267 28.53 15.00 -21.26
N GLU A 268 29.25 15.80 -20.48
CA GLU A 268 30.09 16.91 -20.95
C GLU A 268 31.24 16.42 -21.84
N ALA A 269 31.82 15.26 -21.53
CA ALA A 269 32.92 14.66 -22.30
C ALA A 269 32.49 14.04 -23.65
N THR A 270 31.20 13.70 -23.83
CA THR A 270 30.72 12.92 -24.97
C THR A 270 30.43 13.70 -26.27
N GLN A 271 30.73 15.01 -26.35
CA GLN A 271 30.63 15.83 -27.58
C GLN A 271 29.39 15.54 -28.48
N ASN A 272 28.19 15.41 -27.88
CA ASN A 272 26.88 15.15 -28.52
C ASN A 272 26.51 13.69 -28.86
N ASP A 273 27.18 12.68 -28.30
CA ASP A 273 26.68 11.28 -28.31
C ASP A 273 25.52 11.12 -27.32
N ALA A 274 24.28 11.36 -27.80
CA ALA A 274 23.05 11.34 -27.00
C ALA A 274 22.82 9.99 -26.31
N ASP A 275 23.21 8.89 -26.94
CA ASP A 275 23.06 7.54 -26.37
C ASP A 275 23.98 7.31 -25.17
N LYS A 276 25.24 7.79 -25.23
CA LYS A 276 26.16 7.69 -24.08
C LYS A 276 25.73 8.60 -22.93
N ALA A 277 25.29 9.82 -23.23
CA ALA A 277 24.74 10.73 -22.23
C ALA A 277 23.48 10.14 -21.57
N GLY A 278 22.57 9.55 -22.35
CA GLY A 278 21.38 8.86 -21.85
C GLY A 278 21.71 7.69 -20.93
N ARG A 279 22.73 6.87 -21.27
CA ARG A 279 23.21 5.79 -20.39
C ARG A 279 23.80 6.30 -19.07
N ALA A 280 24.54 7.41 -19.09
CA ALA A 280 25.10 8.02 -17.88
C ALA A 280 23.99 8.60 -16.99
N ALA A 281 23.01 9.28 -17.58
CA ALA A 281 21.82 9.78 -16.91
C ALA A 281 21.01 8.65 -16.26
N ASN A 282 20.83 7.51 -16.95
CA ASN A 282 20.13 6.34 -16.40
C ASN A 282 20.83 5.76 -15.17
N ARG A 283 22.17 5.76 -15.11
CA ARG A 283 22.92 5.35 -13.91
C ARG A 283 22.71 6.29 -12.74
N ALA A 284 22.74 7.60 -12.98
CA ALA A 284 22.45 8.61 -11.95
C ALA A 284 21.00 8.49 -11.45
N ALA A 285 20.03 8.32 -12.34
CA ALA A 285 18.63 8.10 -12.01
C ALA A 285 18.43 6.82 -11.17
N SER A 286 19.14 5.74 -11.51
CA SER A 286 19.11 4.50 -10.72
C SER A 286 19.66 4.69 -9.31
N ALA A 287 20.77 5.42 -9.16
CA ALA A 287 21.34 5.75 -7.85
C ALA A 287 20.41 6.66 -7.02
N ALA A 288 19.78 7.65 -7.65
CA ALA A 288 18.79 8.50 -7.03
C ALA A 288 17.54 7.71 -6.56
N SER A 289 17.05 6.76 -7.37
CA SER A 289 15.98 5.85 -6.97
C SER A 289 16.38 4.98 -5.77
N GLY A 290 17.63 4.50 -5.74
CA GLY A 290 18.19 3.78 -4.59
C GLY A 290 18.21 4.62 -3.32
N ALA A 291 18.64 5.88 -3.41
CA ALA A 291 18.65 6.82 -2.29
C ALA A 291 17.23 7.14 -1.78
N ALA A 292 16.26 7.32 -2.69
CA ALA A 292 14.86 7.53 -2.32
C ALA A 292 14.30 6.34 -1.51
N LYS A 293 14.54 5.11 -1.96
CA LYS A 293 14.12 3.89 -1.24
C LYS A 293 14.80 3.77 0.13
N ALA A 294 16.06 4.16 0.25
CA ALA A 294 16.76 4.17 1.54
C ALA A 294 16.17 5.22 2.50
N ALA A 295 15.82 6.41 1.99
CA ALA A 295 15.13 7.44 2.75
C ALA A 295 13.73 6.98 3.23
N GLU A 296 12.95 6.31 2.38
CA GLU A 296 11.66 5.73 2.77
C GLU A 296 11.79 4.73 3.91
N ARG A 297 12.82 3.85 3.87
CA ARG A 297 13.12 2.91 4.96
C ARG A 297 13.47 3.64 6.26
N ALA A 298 14.28 4.70 6.19
CA ALA A 298 14.61 5.51 7.35
C ALA A 298 13.37 6.19 7.97
N ILE A 299 12.46 6.72 7.13
CA ILE A 299 11.20 7.33 7.59
C ILE A 299 10.31 6.27 8.27
N SER A 300 10.17 5.08 7.68
CA SER A 300 9.40 3.99 8.28
C SER A 300 9.96 3.58 9.64
N ALA A 301 11.29 3.42 9.74
CA ALA A 301 11.96 3.06 10.98
C ALA A 301 11.81 4.16 12.04
N ALA A 302 11.92 5.44 11.67
CA ALA A 302 11.68 6.57 12.57
C ALA A 302 10.24 6.61 13.10
N ASN A 303 9.26 6.28 12.25
CA ASN A 303 7.86 6.16 12.66
C ASN A 303 7.64 4.99 13.63
N ALA A 304 8.29 3.85 13.39
CA ALA A 304 8.26 2.70 14.31
C ALA A 304 8.86 3.05 15.68
N ALA A 305 10.05 3.68 15.70
CA ALA A 305 10.68 4.18 16.92
C ALA A 305 9.77 5.16 17.68
N SER A 306 9.13 6.10 16.97
CA SER A 306 8.22 7.08 17.56
C SER A 306 6.98 6.43 18.18
N ARG A 307 6.40 5.40 17.53
CA ARG A 307 5.28 4.63 18.09
C ARG A 307 5.70 3.88 19.35
N SER A 308 6.81 3.15 19.29
CA SER A 308 7.33 2.38 20.42
C SER A 308 7.68 3.29 21.61
N ALA A 309 8.23 4.47 21.37
CA ALA A 309 8.50 5.46 22.42
C ALA A 309 7.21 5.94 23.12
N ARG A 310 6.13 6.19 22.37
CA ARG A 310 4.83 6.56 22.97
C ARG A 310 4.23 5.43 23.80
N ILE A 311 4.34 4.19 23.33
CA ILE A 311 3.89 3.00 24.07
C ILE A 311 4.67 2.89 25.38
N ALA A 312 6.00 2.99 25.32
CA ALA A 312 6.86 2.96 26.50
C ALA A 312 6.53 4.09 27.49
N ALA A 313 6.32 5.32 27.01
CA ALA A 313 5.92 6.44 27.86
C ALA A 313 4.56 6.21 28.54
N SER A 314 3.59 5.65 27.82
CA SER A 314 2.27 5.33 28.39
C SER A 314 2.35 4.22 29.45
N ALA A 315 3.17 3.19 29.21
CA ALA A 315 3.38 2.10 30.16
C ALA A 315 4.10 2.58 31.42
N ALA A 316 5.11 3.46 31.27
CA ALA A 316 5.79 4.10 32.39
C ALA A 316 4.84 4.97 33.22
N ALA A 317 3.95 5.74 32.59
CA ALA A 317 2.95 6.54 33.28
C ALA A 317 1.95 5.67 34.08
N GLN A 318 1.56 4.51 33.53
CA GLN A 318 0.69 3.55 34.22
C GLN A 318 1.40 2.92 35.43
N ALA A 319 2.65 2.49 35.27
CA ALA A 319 3.45 1.97 36.38
C ALA A 319 3.64 3.02 37.50
N ALA A 320 3.88 4.29 37.15
CA ALA A 320 3.96 5.38 38.10
C ALA A 320 2.63 5.63 38.83
N ALA A 321 1.50 5.60 38.12
CA ALA A 321 0.17 5.74 38.72
C ALA A 321 -0.15 4.58 39.68
N ALA A 322 0.24 3.35 39.32
CA ALA A 322 0.09 2.18 40.17
C ALA A 322 0.93 2.27 41.46
N ALA A 323 2.15 2.79 41.39
CA ALA A 323 3.01 3.04 42.55
C ALA A 323 2.40 4.11 43.51
N VAL A 324 1.81 5.17 42.95
CA VAL A 324 1.04 6.17 43.74
C VAL A 324 -0.18 5.52 44.39
N GLY A 325 -0.88 4.63 43.67
CA GLY A 325 -1.98 3.82 44.20
C GLY A 325 -1.57 2.97 45.40
N ALA A 326 -0.41 2.30 45.32
CA ALA A 326 0.15 1.53 46.43
C ALA A 326 0.48 2.40 47.65
N SER A 327 1.06 3.59 47.42
CA SER A 327 1.35 4.56 48.49
C SER A 327 0.08 5.04 49.19
N ASN A 328 -0.98 5.32 48.43
CA ASN A 328 -2.29 5.70 48.97
C ASN A 328 -2.95 4.56 49.75
N ALA A 329 -2.87 3.31 49.26
CA ALA A 329 -3.36 2.14 49.97
C ALA A 329 -2.65 1.97 51.32
N ALA A 330 -1.32 2.15 51.36
CA ALA A 330 -0.53 2.10 52.58
C ALA A 330 -0.88 3.24 53.56
N ALA A 331 -1.17 4.45 53.07
CA ALA A 331 -1.64 5.56 53.90
C ALA A 331 -3.04 5.26 54.49
N ASN A 332 -3.96 4.73 53.68
CA ASN A 332 -5.29 4.33 54.13
C ASN A 332 -5.25 3.22 55.17
N ALA A 333 -4.39 2.21 54.98
CA ALA A 333 -4.18 1.15 55.97
C ALA A 333 -3.68 1.70 57.31
N ARG A 334 -2.72 2.64 57.28
CA ARG A 334 -2.23 3.32 58.50
C ARG A 334 -3.33 4.09 59.22
N ASN A 335 -4.13 4.86 58.48
CA ASN A 335 -5.25 5.62 59.07
C ASN A 335 -6.33 4.69 59.65
N ALA A 336 -6.68 3.62 58.94
CA ALA A 336 -7.66 2.64 59.41
C ALA A 336 -7.17 1.87 60.66
N ALA A 337 -5.88 1.53 60.71
CA ALA A 337 -5.26 0.94 61.89
C ALA A 337 -5.30 1.89 63.10
N ALA A 338 -5.01 3.18 62.90
CA ALA A 338 -5.12 4.19 63.96
C ALA A 338 -6.55 4.33 64.49
N ALA A 339 -7.55 4.29 63.60
CA ALA A 339 -8.96 4.30 64.00
C ALA A 339 -9.37 3.04 64.76
N ALA A 340 -8.89 1.86 64.35
CA ALA A 340 -9.14 0.61 65.07
C ALA A 340 -8.47 0.56 66.46
N ALA A 341 -7.36 1.29 66.64
CA ALA A 341 -6.70 1.42 67.94
C ALA A 341 -7.52 2.24 68.94
N THR A 342 -8.40 3.14 68.47
CA THR A 342 -9.27 3.96 69.32
C THR A 342 -10.72 3.48 69.37
N ASP A 343 -11.17 2.71 68.36
CA ASP A 343 -12.52 2.13 68.25
C ASP A 343 -12.46 0.69 67.72
N ALA A 344 -12.72 -0.28 68.60
CA ALA A 344 -12.68 -1.71 68.27
C ALA A 344 -13.68 -2.11 67.16
N THR A 345 -14.75 -1.35 66.94
CA THR A 345 -15.73 -1.64 65.87
C THR A 345 -15.17 -1.41 64.47
N LYS A 346 -14.02 -0.72 64.35
CA LYS A 346 -13.33 -0.47 63.07
C LYS A 346 -12.33 -1.55 62.67
N ALA A 347 -12.14 -2.59 63.48
CA ALA A 347 -11.14 -3.63 63.25
C ALA A 347 -11.25 -4.32 61.88
N ASP A 348 -12.48 -4.60 61.40
CA ASP A 348 -12.68 -5.23 60.10
C ASP A 348 -12.36 -4.30 58.92
N ALA A 349 -12.62 -2.99 59.06
CA ALA A 349 -12.24 -2.01 58.06
C ALA A 349 -10.71 -1.86 57.98
N ALA A 350 -10.03 -1.86 59.13
CA ALA A 350 -8.57 -1.86 59.20
C ALA A 350 -7.96 -3.10 58.56
N ARG A 351 -8.53 -4.29 58.81
CA ARG A 351 -8.08 -5.55 58.20
C ARG A 351 -8.20 -5.50 56.68
N LYS A 352 -9.34 -5.02 56.15
CA LYS A 352 -9.55 -4.87 54.70
C LYS A 352 -8.55 -3.90 54.08
N ALA A 353 -8.35 -2.73 54.70
CA ALA A 353 -7.38 -1.75 54.22
C ALA A 353 -5.94 -2.28 54.24
N ALA A 354 -5.57 -3.05 55.27
CA ALA A 354 -4.27 -3.71 55.37
C ALA A 354 -4.05 -4.75 54.26
N VAL A 355 -5.05 -5.57 53.95
CA VAL A 355 -4.97 -6.54 52.84
C VAL A 355 -4.79 -5.82 51.50
N THR A 356 -5.52 -4.73 51.26
CA THR A 356 -5.36 -3.92 50.04
C THR A 356 -3.94 -3.33 49.95
N ALA A 357 -3.40 -2.82 51.06
CA ALA A 357 -2.05 -2.27 51.09
C ALA A 357 -0.96 -3.35 50.91
N ASP A 358 -1.12 -4.52 51.53
CA ASP A 358 -0.20 -5.66 51.41
C ASP A 358 -0.16 -6.19 49.97
N ASN A 359 -1.32 -6.32 49.32
CA ASN A 359 -1.39 -6.72 47.91
C ASN A 359 -0.71 -5.69 46.99
N ALA A 360 -0.90 -4.40 47.25
CA ALA A 360 -0.24 -3.34 46.48
C ALA A 360 1.28 -3.31 46.72
N ALA A 361 1.73 -3.55 47.96
CA ALA A 361 3.14 -3.59 48.34
C ALA A 361 3.87 -4.79 47.71
N LYS A 362 3.27 -5.99 47.74
CA LYS A 362 3.81 -7.18 47.07
C LYS A 362 3.95 -6.99 45.57
N GLY A 363 3.03 -6.25 44.95
CA GLY A 363 3.15 -5.84 43.56
C GLY A 363 4.37 -4.94 43.34
N ALA A 364 4.57 -3.95 44.20
CA ALA A 364 5.69 -3.00 44.08
C ALA A 364 7.07 -3.66 44.35
N GLU A 365 7.15 -4.63 45.26
CA GLU A 365 8.39 -5.32 45.61
C GLU A 365 8.86 -6.27 44.47
N LYS A 366 7.91 -6.95 43.82
CA LYS A 366 8.19 -7.72 42.60
C LYS A 366 8.58 -6.82 41.42
N ALA A 367 7.97 -5.64 41.28
CA ALA A 367 8.38 -4.65 40.29
C ALA A 367 9.83 -4.19 40.49
N ALA A 368 10.25 -3.95 41.74
CA ALA A 368 11.62 -3.57 42.07
C ALA A 368 12.63 -4.67 41.71
N GLN A 369 12.31 -5.94 42.01
CA GLN A 369 13.16 -7.08 41.65
C GLN A 369 13.27 -7.29 40.13
N ALA A 370 12.21 -7.05 39.37
CA ALA A 370 12.26 -7.13 37.92
C ALA A 370 13.12 -6.01 37.30
N ALA A 371 13.10 -4.82 37.90
CA ALA A 371 13.95 -3.70 37.48
C ALA A 371 15.45 -3.95 37.76
N ASP A 372 15.80 -4.70 38.80
CA ASP A 372 17.20 -5.07 39.12
C ASP A 372 17.81 -6.10 38.12
N HIS A 373 16.99 -6.73 37.28
CA HIS A 373 17.39 -7.72 36.28
C HIS A 373 17.32 -7.21 34.83
N ALA A 374 16.97 -5.95 34.60
CA ALA A 374 16.79 -5.34 33.28
C ALA A 374 18.01 -4.57 32.78
#